data_AF-A0A5Q4C4I7-F1
#
_entry.id   AF-A0A5Q4C4I7-F1
#
_cell.length_a   1.000
_cell.length_b   1.000
_cell.length_c   1.000
_cell.angle_alpha   90.00
_cell.angle_beta   90.00
_cell.angle_gamma   90.00
#
_symmetry.space_group_name_H-M   'P 1'
#
loop_
_entity.id
_entity.type
_entity.pdbx_description
1 polymer ?
#
loop_
_entity_poly.entity_id
_entity_poly.type
_entity_poly.pdbx_seq_one_letter_code
_entity_poly.pdbx_strand_id
1 'polypeptide(L)'
;MEAITQAIMNRSKLEVELIKISQPTADSFVMTIVSRVTGTGPMGATMAPMTVDMMFKGGCFGKLDLPEVKTKSGGTEVVVRDQLIKIVDRDAFMAFVKAIMCDNELVLRLDNGDCTIKALGLSANVKYAKDVPIVGMGGPKIAQVNSQERGGGFVNTMKVYNPSPLEIDHGVSMFELRSESGEVLAELKGDLKIVKGDFESTLQGSIKKGAKPSNKARMVGVGTQDSNWCNDTIKFIDCPFSISPQFAQM
;
A
#
# COMPACT_ATOMS: atom_id res chain seq x y z
N MET A 1 4.57 2.19 -38.47
CA MET A 1 3.80 1.37 -37.51
C MET A 1 4.22 1.66 -36.08
N GLU A 2 5.52 1.58 -35.77
CA GLU A 2 6.05 1.81 -34.42
C GLU A 2 5.61 3.15 -33.82
N ALA A 3 5.69 4.25 -34.57
CA ALA A 3 5.21 5.56 -34.08
C ALA A 3 3.72 5.58 -33.69
N ILE A 4 2.86 4.85 -34.42
CA ILE A 4 1.43 4.74 -34.10
C ILE A 4 1.23 3.86 -32.89
N THR A 5 1.89 2.70 -32.84
CA THR A 5 1.86 1.78 -31.68
C THR A 5 2.35 2.48 -30.42
N GLN A 6 3.44 3.25 -30.51
CA GLN A 6 3.98 4.05 -29.42
C GLN A 6 2.99 5.13 -28.98
N ALA A 7 2.35 5.83 -29.91
CA ALA A 7 1.33 6.83 -29.58
C ALA A 7 0.12 6.21 -28.85
N ILE A 8 -0.32 5.02 -29.27
CA ILE A 8 -1.39 4.26 -28.59
C ILE A 8 -0.92 3.83 -27.19
N MET A 9 0.32 3.31 -27.07
CA MET A 9 0.88 2.88 -25.79
C MET A 9 0.97 4.05 -24.79
N ASN A 10 1.41 5.22 -25.25
CA ASN A 10 1.51 6.42 -24.43
C ASN A 10 0.12 6.87 -23.94
N ARG A 11 -0.89 6.81 -24.82
CA ARG A 11 -2.27 7.25 -24.54
C ARG A 11 -3.15 6.24 -23.80
N SER A 12 -2.74 4.97 -23.74
CA SER A 12 -3.48 3.96 -22.99
C SER A 12 -3.54 4.33 -21.50
N LYS A 13 -4.45 3.74 -20.74
CA LYS A 13 -4.54 3.94 -19.29
C LYS A 13 -4.29 2.63 -18.57
N LEU A 14 -3.58 2.71 -17.44
CA LEU A 14 -3.40 1.62 -16.50
C LEU A 14 -4.04 2.06 -15.18
N GLU A 15 -5.09 1.38 -14.76
CA GLU A 15 -5.77 1.62 -13.49
C GLU A 15 -5.46 0.44 -12.56
N VAL A 16 -4.98 0.73 -11.36
CA VAL A 16 -4.64 -0.30 -10.38
C VAL A 16 -5.85 -0.59 -9.50
N GLU A 17 -6.25 -1.85 -9.45
CA GLU A 17 -7.41 -2.30 -8.67
C GLU A 17 -6.99 -2.90 -7.33
N LEU A 18 -5.82 -3.54 -7.27
CA LEU A 18 -5.24 -4.15 -6.07
C LEU A 18 -3.71 -4.12 -6.15
N ILE A 19 -3.07 -3.78 -5.03
CA ILE A 19 -1.65 -4.01 -4.75
C ILE A 19 -1.60 -4.73 -3.41
N LYS A 20 -1.28 -6.03 -3.41
CA LYS A 20 -1.12 -6.81 -2.19
C LYS A 20 0.36 -7.07 -1.94
N ILE A 21 0.84 -6.63 -0.78
CA ILE A 21 2.20 -6.84 -0.30
C ILE A 21 2.18 -7.80 0.89
N SER A 22 3.04 -8.81 0.83
CA SER A 22 3.15 -9.85 1.86
C SER A 22 4.59 -10.32 2.01
N GLN A 23 4.86 -11.11 3.06
CA GLN A 23 6.18 -11.68 3.35
C GLN A 23 7.32 -10.64 3.31
N PRO A 24 7.20 -9.53 4.04
CA PRO A 24 8.24 -8.50 4.08
C PRO A 24 9.53 -9.05 4.72
N THR A 25 10.67 -8.81 4.07
CA THR A 25 12.02 -8.99 4.64
C THR A 25 12.67 -7.63 4.86
N ALA A 26 13.97 -7.57 5.17
CA ALA A 26 14.68 -6.29 5.22
C ALA A 26 14.84 -5.62 3.83
N ASP A 27 14.92 -6.44 2.78
CA ASP A 27 15.36 -6.10 1.42
C ASP A 27 14.39 -6.55 0.31
N SER A 28 13.25 -7.15 0.66
CA SER A 28 12.30 -7.70 -0.32
C SER A 28 10.89 -7.87 0.24
N PHE A 29 9.96 -8.17 -0.66
CA PHE A 29 8.58 -8.54 -0.34
C PHE A 29 7.95 -9.30 -1.52
N VAL A 30 6.87 -10.02 -1.25
CA VAL A 30 6.05 -10.66 -2.29
C VAL A 30 4.90 -9.72 -2.66
N MET A 31 4.73 -9.46 -3.96
CA MET A 31 3.74 -8.53 -4.49
C MET A 31 2.80 -9.22 -5.47
N THR A 32 1.50 -8.98 -5.28
CA THR A 32 0.46 -9.25 -6.28
C THR A 32 -0.15 -7.92 -6.73
N ILE A 33 -0.25 -7.70 -8.04
CA ILE A 33 -0.91 -6.52 -8.62
C ILE A 33 -2.03 -6.98 -9.55
N VAL A 34 -3.22 -6.41 -9.36
CA VAL A 34 -4.33 -6.50 -10.31
C VAL A 34 -4.56 -5.10 -10.87
N SER A 35 -4.60 -5.01 -12.19
CA SER A 35 -4.78 -3.75 -12.90
C SER A 35 -5.64 -3.95 -14.13
N ARG A 36 -6.25 -2.86 -14.60
CA ARG A 36 -7.01 -2.82 -15.83
C ARG A 36 -6.38 -1.85 -16.81
N VAL A 37 -6.09 -2.34 -18.01
CA VAL A 37 -5.56 -1.54 -19.11
C VAL A 37 -6.70 -1.20 -20.06
N THR A 38 -6.84 0.09 -20.41
CA THR A 38 -7.83 0.58 -21.38
C THR A 38 -7.18 1.51 -22.42
N GLY A 39 -7.91 1.86 -23.48
CA GLY A 39 -7.41 2.77 -24.52
C GLY A 39 -6.27 2.19 -25.37
N THR A 40 -6.22 0.87 -25.52
CA THR A 40 -5.19 0.13 -26.27
C THR A 40 -5.47 0.05 -27.78
N GLY A 41 -6.37 0.90 -28.28
CA GLY A 41 -6.81 0.93 -29.66
C GLY A 41 -8.03 0.03 -29.93
N PRO A 42 -8.58 0.11 -31.16
CA PRO A 42 -9.78 -0.64 -31.54
C PRO A 42 -9.51 -2.12 -31.83
N MET A 43 -8.25 -2.50 -32.09
CA MET A 43 -7.84 -3.85 -32.45
C MET A 43 -7.17 -4.54 -31.26
N GLY A 44 -7.42 -5.84 -31.10
CA GLY A 44 -6.68 -6.64 -30.12
C GLY A 44 -5.22 -6.77 -30.50
N ALA A 45 -4.34 -6.66 -29.51
CA ALA A 45 -2.90 -6.79 -29.67
C ALA A 45 -2.33 -7.67 -28.56
N THR A 46 -1.18 -8.30 -28.83
CA THR A 46 -0.43 -9.06 -27.83
C THR A 46 0.84 -8.30 -27.49
N MET A 47 0.96 -7.88 -26.24
CA MET A 47 2.15 -7.29 -25.65
C MET A 47 3.01 -8.41 -25.10
N ALA A 48 4.26 -8.52 -25.54
CA ALA A 48 5.20 -9.51 -25.00
C ALA A 48 5.48 -9.25 -23.50
N PRO A 49 5.84 -10.30 -22.73
CA PRO A 49 6.33 -10.12 -21.37
C PRO A 49 7.58 -9.22 -21.35
N MET A 50 7.73 -8.45 -20.27
CA MET A 50 8.89 -7.56 -20.08
C MET A 50 9.11 -7.28 -18.61
N THR A 51 10.32 -6.83 -18.26
CA THR A 51 10.62 -6.26 -16.94
C THR A 51 10.58 -4.74 -17.03
N VAL A 52 9.96 -4.09 -16.05
CA VAL A 52 9.93 -2.63 -15.91
C VAL A 52 10.50 -2.22 -14.56
N ASP A 53 11.01 -1.00 -14.50
CA ASP A 53 11.42 -0.36 -13.25
C ASP A 53 10.21 0.28 -12.57
N MET A 54 10.08 0.05 -11.27
CA MET A 54 9.12 0.75 -10.42
C MET A 54 9.78 1.98 -9.84
N MET A 55 9.39 3.15 -10.35
CA MET A 55 9.98 4.44 -10.05
C MET A 55 9.07 5.27 -9.15
N PHE A 56 9.63 5.84 -8.09
CA PHE A 56 8.94 6.81 -7.25
C PHE A 56 9.87 7.96 -6.86
N LYS A 57 9.40 9.20 -7.03
CA LYS A 57 10.18 10.43 -6.78
C LYS A 57 11.59 10.42 -7.40
N GLY A 58 11.73 9.81 -8.58
CA GLY A 58 12.98 9.73 -9.34
C GLY A 58 13.89 8.54 -9.01
N GLY A 59 13.62 7.78 -7.93
CA GLY A 59 14.37 6.58 -7.58
C GLY A 59 13.66 5.29 -8.05
N CYS A 60 14.44 4.34 -8.55
CA CYS A 60 13.95 2.97 -8.85
C CYS A 60 13.97 2.18 -7.55
N PHE A 61 12.82 1.77 -7.03
CA PHE A 61 12.78 1.01 -5.78
C PHE A 61 12.69 -0.49 -5.98
N GLY A 62 12.35 -0.96 -7.18
CA GLY A 62 12.29 -2.38 -7.50
C GLY A 62 11.99 -2.62 -8.98
N LYS A 63 12.05 -3.89 -9.38
CA LYS A 63 11.72 -4.33 -10.75
C LYS A 63 10.47 -5.19 -10.72
N LEU A 64 9.64 -5.04 -11.75
CA LEU A 64 8.37 -5.75 -11.91
C LEU A 64 8.36 -6.47 -13.25
N ASP A 65 8.21 -7.79 -13.23
CA ASP A 65 7.99 -8.55 -14.47
C ASP A 65 6.50 -8.54 -14.81
N LEU A 66 6.19 -7.93 -15.95
CA LEU A 66 4.85 -7.90 -16.53
C LEU A 66 4.66 -9.11 -17.43
N PRO A 67 3.51 -9.81 -17.32
CA PRO A 67 3.22 -10.97 -18.16
C PRO A 67 2.90 -10.55 -19.60
N GLU A 68 2.73 -11.54 -20.48
CA GLU A 68 2.10 -11.30 -21.77
C GLU A 68 0.68 -10.75 -21.56
N VAL A 69 0.34 -9.67 -22.27
CA VAL A 69 -0.99 -9.05 -22.18
C VAL A 69 -1.68 -9.08 -23.54
N LYS A 70 -2.86 -9.71 -23.59
CA LYS A 70 -3.72 -9.72 -24.78
C LYS A 70 -4.81 -8.66 -24.63
N THR A 71 -4.62 -7.55 -25.31
CA THR A 71 -5.54 -6.40 -25.24
C THR A 71 -6.82 -6.67 -26.04
N LYS A 72 -7.92 -6.09 -25.57
CA LYS A 72 -9.20 -6.01 -26.30
C LYS A 72 -9.77 -4.60 -26.20
N SER A 73 -10.64 -4.22 -27.14
CA SER A 73 -11.21 -2.86 -27.22
C SER A 73 -11.96 -2.43 -25.95
N GLY A 74 -12.58 -3.37 -25.22
CA GLY A 74 -13.27 -3.12 -23.95
C GLY A 74 -12.36 -3.03 -22.70
N GLY A 75 -11.04 -3.08 -22.89
CA GLY A 75 -10.05 -3.12 -21.81
C GLY A 75 -9.75 -4.55 -21.34
N THR A 76 -8.58 -4.71 -20.73
CA THR A 76 -8.01 -6.00 -20.33
C THR A 76 -7.52 -5.94 -18.90
N GLU A 77 -7.87 -6.95 -18.10
CA GLU A 77 -7.28 -7.17 -16.79
C GLU A 77 -5.85 -7.74 -16.96
N VAL A 78 -4.92 -7.24 -16.17
CA VAL A 78 -3.53 -7.69 -16.08
C VAL A 78 -3.24 -8.03 -14.64
N VAL A 79 -2.78 -9.27 -14.41
CA VAL A 79 -2.52 -9.79 -13.07
C VAL A 79 -1.07 -10.27 -12.99
N VAL A 80 -0.30 -9.64 -12.10
CA VAL A 80 1.00 -10.14 -11.64
C VAL A 80 0.75 -10.83 -10.31
N ARG A 81 1.08 -12.12 -10.18
CA ARG A 81 0.82 -12.90 -8.97
C ARG A 81 2.13 -13.24 -8.26
N ASP A 82 2.14 -12.98 -6.96
CA ASP A 82 3.12 -13.47 -5.98
C ASP A 82 4.58 -13.33 -6.42
N GLN A 83 4.90 -12.20 -7.04
CA GLN A 83 6.24 -11.93 -7.52
C GLN A 83 7.12 -11.42 -6.37
N LEU A 84 8.30 -12.01 -6.20
CA LEU A 84 9.29 -11.52 -5.26
C LEU A 84 9.94 -10.24 -5.81
N ILE A 85 9.75 -9.13 -5.11
CA ILE A 85 10.34 -7.84 -5.45
C ILE A 85 11.55 -7.60 -4.55
N LYS A 86 12.69 -7.32 -5.16
CA LYS A 86 13.88 -6.83 -4.45
C LYS A 86 13.85 -5.31 -4.33
N ILE A 87 14.11 -4.82 -3.13
CA ILE A 87 14.24 -3.40 -2.82
C ILE A 87 15.65 -2.97 -3.22
N VAL A 88 15.77 -2.26 -4.34
CA VAL A 88 17.08 -1.81 -4.86
C VAL A 88 17.45 -0.40 -4.39
N ASP A 89 16.45 0.40 -4.00
CA ASP A 89 16.61 1.71 -3.37
C ASP A 89 15.61 1.78 -2.19
N ARG A 90 16.16 1.74 -0.97
CA ARG A 90 15.36 1.76 0.26
C ARG A 90 14.65 3.10 0.44
N ASP A 91 15.29 4.22 0.11
CA ASP A 91 14.70 5.53 0.35
C ASP A 91 13.53 5.77 -0.61
N ALA A 92 13.67 5.40 -1.88
CA ALA A 92 12.58 5.44 -2.86
C ALA A 92 11.42 4.51 -2.46
N PHE A 93 11.74 3.30 -1.97
CA PHE A 93 10.73 2.36 -1.47
C PHE A 93 9.96 2.93 -0.27
N MET A 94 10.68 3.41 0.75
CA MET A 94 10.06 3.96 1.96
C MET A 94 9.24 5.22 1.63
N ALA A 95 9.69 6.04 0.67
CA ALA A 95 8.93 7.16 0.17
C ALA A 95 7.63 6.73 -0.53
N PHE A 96 7.66 5.66 -1.32
CA PHE A 96 6.48 5.08 -1.95
C PHE A 96 5.48 4.57 -0.91
N VAL A 97 5.93 3.73 0.05
CA VAL A 97 5.07 3.18 1.09
C VAL A 97 4.46 4.29 1.95
N LYS A 98 5.25 5.31 2.31
CA LYS A 98 4.74 6.48 3.03
C LYS A 98 3.66 7.20 2.24
N ALA A 99 3.88 7.46 0.96
CA ALA A 99 2.93 8.18 0.12
C ALA A 99 1.61 7.42 -0.03
N ILE A 100 1.65 6.12 -0.31
CA ILE A 100 0.41 5.34 -0.46
C ILE A 100 -0.35 5.18 0.86
N MET A 101 0.32 5.22 2.02
CA MET A 101 -0.33 5.18 3.33
C MET A 101 -0.86 6.54 3.81
N CYS A 102 -0.15 7.64 3.52
CA CYS A 102 -0.41 8.94 4.13
C CYS A 102 -1.01 9.98 3.18
N ASP A 103 -0.70 9.92 1.89
CA ASP A 103 -1.19 10.89 0.90
C ASP A 103 -2.55 10.44 0.36
N ASN A 104 -3.34 11.37 -0.19
CA ASN A 104 -4.63 11.06 -0.81
C ASN A 104 -4.47 10.45 -2.21
N GLU A 105 -3.38 10.77 -2.89
CA GLU A 105 -3.06 10.31 -4.23
C GLU A 105 -1.55 10.33 -4.43
N LEU A 106 -1.07 9.45 -5.32
CA LEU A 106 0.31 9.40 -5.75
C LEU A 106 0.39 8.90 -7.19
N VAL A 107 1.56 9.09 -7.81
CA VAL A 107 1.88 8.54 -9.13
C VAL A 107 3.06 7.60 -9.00
N LEU A 108 2.81 6.31 -9.23
CA LEU A 108 3.86 5.33 -9.47
C LEU A 108 4.24 5.38 -10.94
N ARG A 109 5.51 5.41 -11.28
CA ARG A 109 5.95 5.35 -12.68
C ARG A 109 6.54 4.00 -12.97
N LEU A 110 6.00 3.30 -13.98
CA LEU A 110 6.62 2.12 -14.56
C LEU A 110 7.47 2.59 -15.74
N ASP A 111 8.77 2.33 -15.73
CA ASP A 111 9.69 2.86 -16.74
C ASP A 111 10.67 1.80 -17.26
N ASN A 112 11.49 2.18 -18.24
CA ASN A 112 12.57 1.35 -18.80
C ASN A 112 12.11 -0.01 -19.36
N GLY A 113 10.84 -0.13 -19.77
CA GLY A 113 10.34 -1.33 -20.42
C GLY A 113 10.65 -1.35 -21.91
N ASP A 114 11.31 -2.40 -22.37
CA ASP A 114 11.45 -2.73 -23.79
C ASP A 114 10.39 -3.74 -24.20
N CYS A 115 9.51 -3.35 -25.11
CA CYS A 115 8.30 -4.11 -25.40
C CYS A 115 8.12 -4.35 -26.90
N THR A 116 7.76 -5.58 -27.25
CA THR A 116 7.27 -5.93 -28.59
C THR A 116 5.76 -6.15 -28.55
N ILE A 117 5.03 -5.43 -29.41
CA ILE A 117 3.58 -5.55 -29.56
C ILE A 117 3.26 -6.16 -30.92
N LYS A 118 2.42 -7.20 -30.94
CA LYS A 118 1.95 -7.88 -32.15
C LYS A 118 0.45 -7.68 -32.35
N ALA A 119 0.05 -7.28 -33.55
CA ALA A 119 -1.36 -7.17 -33.95
C ALA A 119 -1.51 -7.44 -35.45
N LEU A 120 -2.54 -8.22 -35.84
CA LEU A 120 -2.87 -8.50 -37.25
C LEU A 120 -1.66 -8.99 -38.10
N GLY A 121 -0.81 -9.85 -37.52
CA GLY A 121 0.39 -10.38 -38.20
C GLY A 121 1.57 -9.40 -38.29
N LEU A 122 1.43 -8.20 -37.72
CA LEU A 122 2.45 -7.15 -37.72
C LEU A 122 3.05 -7.03 -36.31
N SER A 123 4.29 -6.55 -36.24
CA SER A 123 5.05 -6.40 -34.99
C SER A 123 5.64 -4.99 -34.90
N ALA A 124 5.68 -4.42 -33.70
CA ALA A 124 6.28 -3.13 -33.43
C ALA A 124 7.05 -3.18 -32.11
N ASN A 125 8.25 -2.59 -32.10
CA ASN A 125 8.98 -2.37 -30.86
C ASN A 125 8.62 -0.98 -30.31
N VAL A 126 8.34 -0.92 -29.01
CA VAL A 126 7.95 0.32 -28.32
C VAL A 126 8.65 0.38 -26.97
N LYS A 127 8.87 1.61 -26.50
CA LYS A 127 9.30 1.87 -25.12
C LYS A 127 8.07 1.96 -24.24
N TYR A 128 8.02 1.12 -23.22
CA TYR A 128 6.98 1.15 -22.20
C TYR A 128 7.41 2.07 -21.06
N ALA A 129 6.68 3.17 -20.92
CA ALA A 129 6.77 4.07 -19.79
C ALA A 129 5.35 4.56 -19.46
N LYS A 130 4.88 4.32 -18.23
CA LYS A 130 3.52 4.66 -17.79
C LYS A 130 3.56 5.33 -16.43
N ASP A 131 2.93 6.50 -16.35
CA ASP A 131 2.53 7.08 -15.08
C ASP A 131 1.22 6.40 -14.64
N VAL A 132 1.21 5.90 -13.42
CA VAL A 132 0.15 5.09 -12.82
C VAL A 132 -0.40 5.85 -11.63
N PRO A 133 -1.50 6.61 -11.82
CA PRO A 133 -2.18 7.27 -10.72
C PRO A 133 -2.76 6.22 -9.76
N ILE A 134 -2.50 6.40 -8.47
CA ILE A 134 -2.99 5.53 -7.40
C ILE A 134 -3.67 6.41 -6.37
N VAL A 135 -4.88 6.01 -5.97
CA VAL A 135 -5.55 6.59 -4.80
C VAL A 135 -4.79 6.12 -3.56
N GLY A 136 -4.29 7.06 -2.77
CA GLY A 136 -3.64 6.77 -1.49
C GLY A 136 -4.67 6.62 -0.37
N MET A 137 -4.23 6.08 0.76
CA MET A 137 -5.09 5.82 1.91
C MET A 137 -5.51 7.12 2.62
N GLY A 138 -4.72 8.18 2.52
CA GLY A 138 -4.97 9.47 3.18
C GLY A 138 -4.82 9.41 4.71
N GLY A 139 -4.02 8.47 5.20
CA GLY A 139 -3.91 8.12 6.62
C GLY A 139 -5.05 7.21 7.10
N PRO A 140 -4.84 6.43 8.18
CA PRO A 140 -5.88 5.58 8.72
C PRO A 140 -7.03 6.40 9.30
N LYS A 141 -8.22 6.20 8.72
CA LYS A 141 -9.48 6.74 9.24
C LYS A 141 -10.04 5.74 10.24
N ILE A 142 -9.71 5.96 11.52
CA ILE A 142 -10.02 5.03 12.60
C ILE A 142 -11.29 5.45 13.32
N ALA A 143 -12.24 4.52 13.42
CA ALA A 143 -13.36 4.60 14.34
C ALA A 143 -13.22 3.49 15.38
N GLN A 144 -13.20 3.85 16.67
CA GLN A 144 -13.25 2.86 17.73
C GLN A 144 -14.64 2.22 17.77
N VAL A 145 -14.70 0.88 17.75
CA VAL A 145 -15.96 0.13 17.77
C VAL A 145 -16.26 -0.42 19.16
N ASN A 146 -15.25 -0.98 19.81
CA ASN A 146 -15.43 -1.65 21.10
C ASN A 146 -14.15 -1.58 21.96
N SER A 147 -14.31 -1.44 23.27
CA SER A 147 -13.25 -1.55 24.27
C SER A 147 -13.75 -2.31 25.49
N GLN A 148 -13.09 -3.43 25.78
CA GLN A 148 -13.44 -4.32 26.89
C GLN A 148 -12.23 -4.49 27.83
N GLU A 149 -12.44 -4.37 29.13
CA GLU A 149 -11.41 -4.70 30.11
C GLU A 149 -11.08 -6.20 30.08
N ARG A 150 -9.79 -6.54 30.16
CA ARG A 150 -9.32 -7.92 30.20
C ARG A 150 -8.02 -8.01 30.99
N GLY A 151 -8.07 -8.67 32.15
CA GLY A 151 -6.88 -9.09 32.90
C GLY A 151 -5.86 -7.98 33.18
N GLY A 152 -6.29 -6.84 33.71
CA GLY A 152 -5.42 -5.69 34.00
C GLY A 152 -5.08 -4.80 32.80
N GLY A 153 -5.56 -5.15 31.60
CA GLY A 153 -5.51 -4.33 30.39
C GLY A 153 -6.88 -4.22 29.71
N PHE A 154 -6.89 -3.94 28.41
CA PHE A 154 -8.10 -3.85 27.59
C PHE A 154 -7.89 -4.47 26.21
N VAL A 155 -8.99 -4.80 25.53
CA VAL A 155 -9.01 -5.20 24.13
C VAL A 155 -9.76 -4.14 23.35
N ASN A 156 -9.11 -3.57 22.33
CA ASN A 156 -9.67 -2.53 21.48
C ASN A 156 -9.90 -3.09 20.07
N THR A 157 -11.13 -3.00 19.58
CA THR A 157 -11.44 -3.27 18.17
C THR A 157 -11.69 -1.95 17.46
N MET A 158 -10.91 -1.72 16.42
CA MET A 158 -10.95 -0.54 15.56
C MET A 158 -11.55 -0.92 14.22
N LYS A 159 -12.45 -0.09 13.69
CA LYS A 159 -12.85 -0.12 12.29
C LYS A 159 -12.04 0.92 11.54
N VAL A 160 -11.42 0.51 10.43
CA VAL A 160 -10.57 1.34 9.58
C VAL A 160 -11.10 1.30 8.17
N TYR A 161 -11.11 2.44 7.50
CA TYR A 161 -11.42 2.53 6.07
C TYR A 161 -10.17 2.89 5.27
N ASN A 162 -9.87 2.08 4.26
CA ASN A 162 -8.78 2.27 3.32
C ASN A 162 -9.31 2.38 1.87
N PRO A 163 -9.34 3.59 1.28
CA PRO A 163 -9.80 3.78 -0.10
C PRO A 163 -8.78 3.36 -1.16
N SER A 164 -7.52 3.16 -0.78
CA SER A 164 -6.44 2.79 -1.71
C SER A 164 -6.58 1.35 -2.18
N PRO A 165 -5.97 0.97 -3.32
CA PRO A 165 -5.89 -0.43 -3.72
C PRO A 165 -4.87 -1.24 -2.90
N LEU A 166 -4.21 -0.64 -1.91
CA LEU A 166 -3.12 -1.24 -1.17
C LEU A 166 -3.62 -2.20 -0.08
N GLU A 167 -2.99 -3.35 0.01
CA GLU A 167 -3.04 -4.26 1.14
C GLU A 167 -1.62 -4.58 1.62
N ILE A 168 -1.36 -4.44 2.93
CA ILE A 168 -0.06 -4.75 3.55
C ILE A 168 -0.29 -5.54 4.83
N ASP A 169 0.38 -6.68 4.93
CA ASP A 169 0.53 -7.42 6.17
C ASP A 169 1.72 -6.87 6.98
N HIS A 170 1.44 -6.12 8.05
CA HIS A 170 2.47 -5.63 8.97
C HIS A 170 2.79 -6.65 10.07
N GLY A 171 2.07 -7.78 10.12
CA GLY A 171 2.15 -8.76 11.19
C GLY A 171 1.81 -8.15 12.55
N VAL A 172 2.46 -8.68 13.59
CA VAL A 172 2.25 -8.21 14.96
C VAL A 172 2.88 -6.83 15.13
N SER A 173 2.02 -5.81 15.16
CA SER A 173 2.36 -4.40 15.24
C SER A 173 2.15 -3.86 16.66
N MET A 174 2.94 -2.86 17.00
CA MET A 174 2.90 -2.17 18.29
C MET A 174 2.58 -0.70 18.08
N PHE A 175 1.72 -0.18 18.94
CA PHE A 175 1.26 1.20 18.94
C PHE A 175 1.32 1.79 20.34
N GLU A 176 1.36 3.12 20.41
CA GLU A 176 1.10 3.88 21.61
C GLU A 176 -0.10 4.79 21.40
N LEU A 177 -0.95 4.90 22.42
CA LEU A 177 -1.84 6.06 22.55
C LEU A 177 -1.06 7.15 23.28
N ARG A 178 -0.88 8.30 22.62
CA ARG A 178 -0.22 9.46 23.20
C ARG A 178 -1.20 10.60 23.41
N SER A 179 -1.04 11.34 24.51
CA SER A 179 -1.76 12.60 24.72
C SER A 179 -1.35 13.65 23.68
N GLU A 180 -2.06 14.78 23.64
CA GLU A 180 -1.66 15.93 22.80
C GLU A 180 -0.27 16.48 23.20
N SER A 181 0.16 16.30 24.45
CA SER A 181 1.50 16.67 24.93
C SER A 181 2.58 15.61 24.66
N GLY A 182 2.23 14.49 24.02
CA GLY A 182 3.14 13.40 23.67
C GLY A 182 3.40 12.38 24.80
N GLU A 183 2.68 12.48 25.92
CA GLU A 183 2.78 11.50 27.01
C GLU A 183 2.12 10.17 26.59
N VAL A 184 2.83 9.06 26.82
CA VAL A 184 2.27 7.72 26.55
C VAL A 184 1.20 7.38 27.57
N LEU A 185 -0.04 7.20 27.11
CA LEU A 185 -1.21 6.84 27.91
C LEU A 185 -1.41 5.33 27.99
N ALA A 186 -1.18 4.64 26.86
CA ALA A 186 -1.30 3.19 26.76
C ALA A 186 -0.42 2.66 25.63
N GLU A 187 -0.06 1.39 25.75
CA GLU A 187 0.61 0.61 24.73
C GLU A 187 -0.39 -0.39 24.16
N LEU A 188 -0.38 -0.62 22.84
CA LEU A 188 -1.23 -1.59 22.17
C LEU A 188 -0.39 -2.51 21.29
N LYS A 189 -0.80 -3.78 21.21
CA LYS A 189 -0.15 -4.80 20.41
C LYS A 189 -1.19 -5.72 19.76
N GLY A 190 -1.02 -6.03 18.49
CA GLY A 190 -1.89 -6.98 17.79
C GLY A 190 -1.48 -7.14 16.34
N ASP A 191 -2.10 -8.09 15.65
CA ASP A 191 -1.91 -8.27 14.22
C ASP A 191 -2.54 -7.10 13.46
N LEU A 192 -1.80 -6.51 12.51
CA LEU A 192 -2.31 -5.49 11.61
C LEU A 192 -2.15 -5.93 10.16
N LYS A 193 -3.29 -6.09 9.49
CA LYS A 193 -3.39 -6.23 8.05
C LYS A 193 -4.22 -5.08 7.51
N ILE A 194 -3.54 -4.16 6.83
CA ILE A 194 -4.24 -3.12 6.07
C ILE A 194 -4.78 -3.82 4.84
N VAL A 195 -6.09 -3.78 4.62
CA VAL A 195 -6.74 -4.32 3.43
C VAL A 195 -7.58 -3.25 2.76
N LYS A 196 -7.96 -3.45 1.50
CA LYS A 196 -8.78 -2.49 0.76
C LYS A 196 -10.20 -2.44 1.33
N GLY A 197 -10.75 -1.23 1.44
CA GLY A 197 -12.10 -1.00 1.94
C GLY A 197 -12.17 -0.95 3.47
N ASP A 198 -13.31 -1.39 4.01
CA ASP A 198 -13.54 -1.48 5.45
C ASP A 198 -12.85 -2.72 6.03
N PHE A 199 -12.11 -2.57 7.12
CA PHE A 199 -11.58 -3.68 7.89
C PHE A 199 -11.58 -3.41 9.39
N GLU A 200 -11.50 -4.49 10.17
CA GLU A 200 -11.36 -4.42 11.62
C GLU A 200 -9.97 -4.87 12.05
N SER A 201 -9.42 -4.20 13.07
CA SER A 201 -8.17 -4.56 13.71
C SER A 201 -8.40 -4.64 15.22
N THR A 202 -8.02 -5.77 15.81
CA THR A 202 -8.12 -5.98 17.26
C THR A 202 -6.74 -5.91 17.90
N LEU A 203 -6.57 -4.98 18.84
CA LEU A 203 -5.34 -4.76 19.56
C LEU A 203 -5.55 -5.01 21.05
N GLN A 204 -4.58 -5.65 21.70
CA GLN A 204 -4.51 -5.77 23.15
C GLN A 204 -3.76 -4.58 23.70
N GLY A 205 -4.35 -3.90 24.69
CA GLY A 205 -3.84 -2.67 25.26
C GLY A 205 -3.53 -2.78 26.74
N SER A 206 -2.52 -2.04 27.19
CA SER A 206 -2.13 -1.89 28.59
C SER A 206 -1.96 -0.41 28.91
N ILE A 207 -2.60 0.05 29.98
CA ILE A 207 -2.56 1.45 30.39
C ILE A 207 -1.25 1.72 31.14
N LYS A 208 -0.59 2.83 30.84
CA LYS A 208 0.62 3.23 31.56
C LYS A 208 0.25 3.71 32.97
N LYS A 209 0.92 3.15 33.98
CA LYS A 209 0.70 3.53 35.38
C LYS A 209 1.01 5.02 35.58
N GLY A 210 0.04 5.75 36.15
CA GLY A 210 0.16 7.19 36.40
C GLY A 210 -0.12 8.09 35.19
N ALA A 211 -0.58 7.51 34.07
CA ALA A 211 -1.05 8.30 32.93
C ALA A 211 -2.23 9.18 33.35
N LYS A 212 -2.19 10.45 32.93
CA LYS A 212 -3.29 11.39 33.18
C LYS A 212 -4.48 11.10 32.27
N PRO A 213 -5.72 11.29 32.76
CA PRO A 213 -6.90 11.13 31.92
C PRO A 213 -6.87 12.11 30.74
N SER A 214 -7.29 11.62 29.59
CA SER A 214 -7.42 12.42 28.38
C SER A 214 -8.65 11.96 27.59
N ASN A 215 -9.34 12.91 26.97
CA ASN A 215 -10.44 12.64 26.03
C ASN A 215 -9.97 12.61 24.57
N LYS A 216 -8.70 12.93 24.32
CA LYS A 216 -8.08 12.91 22.99
C LYS A 216 -6.74 12.19 23.07
N ALA A 217 -6.47 11.33 22.09
CA ALA A 217 -5.16 10.76 21.88
C ALA A 217 -4.78 10.83 20.41
N ARG A 218 -3.51 10.53 20.16
CA ARG A 218 -3.00 10.10 18.88
C ARG A 218 -2.58 8.65 18.99
N MET A 219 -2.93 7.84 18.01
CA MET A 219 -2.37 6.51 17.88
C MET A 219 -1.12 6.59 17.02
N VAL A 220 0.00 6.16 17.58
CA VAL A 220 1.33 6.24 16.96
C VAL A 220 1.89 4.84 16.82
N GLY A 221 2.26 4.45 15.60
CA GLY A 221 2.98 3.19 15.37
C GLY A 221 4.40 3.27 15.90
N VAL A 222 4.83 2.29 16.68
CA VAL A 222 6.17 2.28 17.30
C VAL A 222 7.10 1.24 16.69
N GLY A 223 6.57 0.14 16.19
CA GLY A 223 7.35 -0.93 15.58
C GLY A 223 6.53 -2.19 15.31
N THR A 224 7.20 -3.21 14.78
CA THR A 224 6.64 -4.56 14.56
C THR A 224 7.48 -5.58 15.31
N GLN A 225 6.89 -6.73 15.62
CA GLN A 225 7.61 -7.82 16.29
C GLN A 225 8.72 -8.39 15.40
N ASP A 226 8.47 -8.46 14.09
CA ASP A 226 9.44 -8.95 13.11
C ASP A 226 10.39 -7.84 12.66
N SER A 227 11.65 -8.22 12.44
CA SER A 227 12.70 -7.32 11.93
C SER A 227 12.69 -7.29 10.40
N ASN A 228 11.77 -6.50 9.83
CA ASN A 228 11.66 -6.23 8.40
C ASN A 228 11.35 -4.74 8.17
N TRP A 229 11.15 -4.32 6.92
CA TRP A 229 10.85 -2.91 6.64
C TRP A 229 9.50 -2.44 7.21
N CYS A 230 8.56 -3.33 7.55
CA CYS A 230 7.30 -2.94 8.22
C CYS A 230 7.54 -2.30 9.60
N ASN A 231 8.65 -2.64 10.27
CA ASN A 231 9.04 -2.00 11.52
C ASN A 231 9.26 -0.49 11.36
N ASP A 232 9.66 -0.05 10.17
CA ASP A 232 9.84 1.36 9.86
C ASP A 232 8.56 1.99 9.31
N THR A 233 7.82 1.29 8.43
CA THR A 233 6.63 1.85 7.80
C THR A 233 5.44 1.97 8.76
N ILE A 234 5.36 1.13 9.79
CA ILE A 234 4.34 1.25 10.83
C ILE A 234 4.40 2.61 11.53
N LYS A 235 5.59 3.21 11.63
CA LYS A 235 5.82 4.53 12.25
C LYS A 235 5.26 5.68 11.41
N PHE A 236 4.81 5.42 10.18
CA PHE A 236 4.05 6.40 9.39
C PHE A 236 2.61 6.55 9.88
N ILE A 237 2.11 5.59 10.67
CA ILE A 237 0.82 5.73 11.33
C ILE A 237 0.98 6.68 12.52
N ASP A 238 0.44 7.87 12.34
CA ASP A 238 0.29 8.86 13.39
C ASP A 238 -1.03 9.62 13.15
N CYS A 239 -2.11 9.14 13.77
CA CYS A 239 -3.46 9.63 13.51
C CYS A 239 -4.20 9.99 14.80
N PRO A 240 -5.14 10.96 14.75
CA PRO A 240 -6.06 11.20 15.86
C PRO A 240 -6.80 9.92 16.24
N PHE A 241 -6.98 9.70 17.54
CA PHE A 241 -7.70 8.57 18.09
C PHE A 241 -8.67 9.05 19.17
N SER A 242 -9.95 8.74 18.96
CA SER A 242 -10.99 9.01 19.94
C SER A 242 -10.93 7.94 21.02
N ILE A 243 -10.79 8.34 22.28
CA ILE A 243 -10.68 7.39 23.39
C ILE A 243 -12.06 7.15 24.03
N SER A 244 -12.35 5.92 24.44
CA SER A 244 -13.55 5.62 25.23
C SER A 244 -13.52 6.32 26.60
N PRO A 245 -14.69 6.57 27.23
CA PRO A 245 -14.80 7.22 28.54
C PRO A 245 -13.99 6.56 29.67
N GLN A 246 -13.64 5.28 29.52
CA GLN A 246 -12.81 4.52 30.46
C GLN A 246 -11.43 5.17 30.70
N PHE A 247 -10.88 5.83 29.68
CA PHE A 247 -9.62 6.60 29.80
C PHE A 247 -9.81 8.03 30.28
N ALA A 248 -11.02 8.57 30.18
CA ALA A 248 -11.35 9.90 30.67
C ALA A 248 -11.58 9.92 32.19
N GLN A 249 -11.69 8.74 32.83
CA GLN A 249 -12.04 8.58 34.25
C GLN A 249 -10.91 7.99 35.13
N MET A 250 -9.74 7.71 34.55
CA MET A 250 -8.54 7.31 35.33
C MET A 250 -7.88 8.49 36.02
#